data_AF-A0A847ELD7-F1
#
_entry.id   AF-A0A847ELD7-F1
#
_cell.length_a   1.000
_cell.length_b   1.000
_cell.length_c   1.000
_cell.angle_alpha   90.00
_cell.angle_beta   90.00
_cell.angle_gamma   90.00
#
_symmetry.space_group_name_H-M   'P 1'
#
loop_
_entity.id
_entity.type
_entity.pdbx_description
1 polymer ?
#
loop_
_entity_poly.entity_id
_entity_poly.type
_entity_poly.pdbx_seq_one_letter_code
_entity_poly.pdbx_strand_id
1 'polypeptide(L)'
;MAPIRERLRSRRASFGGLYAGNARAVIERGFRVIRNQNWGVIATGFFEPVFYLLAMGMGMGALVGSVPGPDGRPISYAMYIAPALLATSAMNGAIYDSVNNVFFKLRYSKLYEGMLQTSLGPLDVALGEIFMALF
;
A
#
# COMPACT_ATOMS: atom_id res chain seq x y z
N MET A 1 49.74 13.68 -6.59
CA MET A 1 48.26 13.72 -6.74
C MET A 1 47.76 12.35 -7.19
N ALA A 2 47.62 11.40 -6.27
CA ALA A 2 47.14 10.04 -6.54
C ALA A 2 45.59 9.99 -6.54
N PRO A 3 44.97 9.10 -7.33
CA PRO A 3 43.71 9.38 -8.01
C PRO A 3 42.49 9.08 -7.14
N ILE A 4 41.57 10.04 -7.11
CA ILE A 4 40.22 9.94 -6.50
C ILE A 4 39.44 8.69 -7.01
N ARG A 5 39.81 8.18 -8.20
CA ARG A 5 39.21 7.00 -8.84
C ARG A 5 39.39 5.69 -8.04
N GLU A 6 40.41 5.59 -7.19
CA GLU A 6 40.71 4.36 -6.44
C GLU A 6 39.90 4.25 -5.15
N ARG A 7 39.60 5.39 -4.50
CA ARG A 7 38.68 5.45 -3.34
C ARG A 7 37.22 5.14 -3.70
N LEU A 8 36.83 5.33 -4.97
CA LEU A 8 35.48 5.01 -5.44
C LEU A 8 35.28 3.51 -5.75
N ARG A 9 36.36 2.73 -5.91
CA ARG A 9 36.25 1.27 -6.13
C ARG A 9 36.02 0.47 -4.85
N SER A 10 36.45 0.96 -3.68
CA SER A 10 36.27 0.23 -2.40
C SER A 10 34.88 0.38 -1.78
N ARG A 11 34.02 1.23 -2.36
CA ARG A 11 32.65 1.48 -1.90
C ARG A 11 31.58 0.72 -2.67
N ARG A 12 31.95 -0.39 -3.32
CA ARG A 12 30.95 -1.38 -3.75
C ARG A 12 30.39 -1.99 -2.48
N ALA A 13 29.35 -1.37 -1.92
CA ALA A 13 28.66 -1.82 -0.72
C ALA A 13 28.41 -3.33 -0.90
N SER A 14 29.13 -4.14 -0.12
CA SER A 14 28.96 -5.58 -0.17
C SER A 14 27.56 -5.85 0.37
N PHE A 15 26.60 -6.12 -0.51
CA PHE A 15 25.24 -6.50 -0.15
C PHE A 15 25.20 -7.69 0.82
N GLY A 16 26.30 -8.48 0.91
CA GLY A 16 26.44 -9.60 1.83
C GLY A 16 26.42 -9.22 3.32
N GLY A 17 26.69 -7.97 3.71
CA GLY A 17 26.53 -7.52 5.10
C GLY A 17 25.12 -7.01 5.44
N LEU A 18 24.30 -6.74 4.43
CA LEU A 18 22.96 -6.18 4.58
C LEU A 18 21.86 -7.24 4.47
N TYR A 19 22.19 -8.41 3.93
CA TYR A 19 21.26 -9.50 3.64
C TYR A 19 21.67 -10.75 4.39
N ALA A 20 20.82 -11.21 5.31
CA ALA A 20 21.01 -12.43 6.08
C ALA A 20 20.31 -13.65 5.44
N GLY A 21 19.58 -13.47 4.33
CA GLY A 21 18.99 -14.59 3.58
C GLY A 21 17.62 -15.03 4.07
N ASN A 22 16.94 -14.24 4.89
CA ASN A 22 15.72 -14.64 5.57
C ASN A 22 14.54 -13.64 5.42
N ALA A 23 14.45 -12.96 4.27
CA ALA A 23 13.32 -12.11 3.91
C ALA A 23 11.95 -12.83 4.02
N ARG A 24 11.93 -14.16 3.82
CA ARG A 24 10.72 -14.98 3.93
C ARG A 24 10.06 -14.90 5.31
N ALA A 25 10.84 -14.81 6.39
CA ALA A 25 10.28 -14.70 7.74
C ALA A 25 9.45 -13.41 7.91
N VAL A 26 9.86 -12.32 7.26
CA VAL A 26 9.14 -11.04 7.27
C VAL A 26 7.83 -11.14 6.48
N ILE A 27 7.87 -11.83 5.34
CA ILE A 27 6.68 -12.11 4.50
C ILE A 27 5.67 -12.99 5.25
N GLU A 28 6.12 -14.08 5.86
CA GLU A 28 5.24 -14.98 6.64
C GLU A 28 4.58 -14.26 7.81
N ARG A 29 5.33 -13.38 8.49
CA ARG A 29 4.76 -12.49 9.50
C ARG A 29 3.71 -11.56 8.90
N GLY A 30 4.00 -10.94 7.76
CA GLY A 30 3.08 -10.06 7.05
C GLY A 30 1.74 -10.73 6.73
N PHE A 31 1.76 -11.92 6.12
CA PHE A 31 0.55 -12.68 5.84
C PHE A 31 -0.25 -13.06 7.10
N ARG A 32 0.43 -13.39 8.20
CA ARG A 32 -0.25 -13.71 9.47
C ARG A 32 -0.99 -12.50 10.05
N VAL A 33 -0.40 -11.30 9.93
CA VAL A 33 -1.03 -10.05 10.36
C VAL A 33 -2.25 -9.74 9.48
N ILE A 34 -2.12 -9.87 8.15
CA ILE A 34 -3.24 -9.63 7.22
C ILE A 34 -4.42 -10.53 7.57
N ARG A 35 -4.17 -11.84 7.75
CA ARG A 35 -5.22 -12.83 8.04
C ARG A 35 -5.97 -12.53 9.34
N ASN A 36 -5.27 -12.15 10.40
CA ASN A 36 -5.86 -12.12 11.74
C ASN A 36 -6.28 -10.72 12.20
N GLN A 37 -5.70 -9.66 11.66
CA GLN A 37 -5.81 -8.31 12.24
C GLN A 37 -6.41 -7.27 11.29
N ASN A 38 -6.25 -7.43 9.96
CA ASN A 38 -6.63 -6.38 9.00
C ASN A 38 -8.02 -6.53 8.37
N TRP A 39 -8.80 -7.56 8.71
CA TRP A 39 -10.12 -7.77 8.12
C TRP A 39 -11.06 -6.56 8.28
N GLY A 40 -11.07 -5.93 9.46
CA GLY A 40 -11.91 -4.77 9.73
C GLY A 40 -11.59 -3.57 8.83
N VAL A 41 -10.30 -3.31 8.61
CA VAL A 41 -9.83 -2.20 7.77
C VAL A 41 -10.21 -2.41 6.30
N ILE A 42 -10.05 -3.65 5.81
CA ILE A 42 -10.44 -4.03 4.44
C ILE A 42 -11.95 -3.85 4.25
N ALA A 43 -12.75 -4.31 5.20
CA ALA A 43 -14.20 -4.14 5.16
C ALA A 43 -14.58 -2.64 5.12
N THR A 44 -14.04 -1.82 6.04
CA THR A 44 -14.38 -0.40 6.09
C THR A 44 -13.98 0.37 4.84
N GLY A 45 -12.81 0.06 4.24
CA GLY A 45 -12.35 0.70 3.00
C GLY A 45 -13.21 0.38 1.77
N PHE A 46 -13.91 -0.77 1.79
CA PHE A 46 -14.88 -1.13 0.76
C PHE A 46 -16.25 -0.50 1.00
N PHE A 47 -16.73 -0.51 2.23
CA PHE A 47 -18.10 -0.06 2.54
C PHE A 47 -18.27 1.46 2.44
N GLU A 48 -17.25 2.25 2.77
CA GLU A 48 -17.28 3.70 2.65
C GLU A 48 -17.69 4.21 1.24
N PRO A 49 -16.98 3.87 0.15
CA PRO A 49 -17.37 4.29 -1.19
C PRO A 49 -18.71 3.72 -1.65
N VAL A 50 -19.09 2.53 -1.19
CA VAL A 50 -20.40 1.93 -1.49
C VAL A 50 -21.52 2.74 -0.83
N PHE A 51 -21.35 3.15 0.42
CA PHE A 51 -22.31 4.02 1.09
C PHE A 51 -22.36 5.42 0.45
N TYR A 52 -21.23 5.96 0.03
CA TYR A 52 -21.20 7.20 -0.76
C TYR A 52 -21.97 7.07 -2.07
N LEU A 53 -21.78 5.96 -2.79
CA LEU A 53 -22.51 5.68 -4.03
C LEU A 53 -24.00 5.49 -3.78
N LEU A 54 -24.40 4.81 -2.71
CA LEU A 54 -25.81 4.67 -2.33
C LEU A 54 -26.43 6.03 -2.01
N ALA A 55 -25.76 6.85 -1.20
CA ALA A 55 -26.23 8.17 -0.79
C ALA A 55 -26.35 9.14 -1.99
N MET A 56 -25.31 9.22 -2.83
CA MET A 56 -25.29 10.08 -4.01
C MET A 56 -26.15 9.55 -5.15
N GLY A 57 -26.15 8.24 -5.36
CA GLY A 57 -26.90 7.57 -6.41
C GLY A 57 -28.41 7.62 -6.19
N MET A 58 -28.89 7.41 -4.96
CA MET A 58 -30.31 7.55 -4.64
C MET A 58 -30.72 9.00 -4.36
N GLY A 59 -29.88 9.77 -3.65
CA GLY A 59 -30.18 11.16 -3.31
C GLY A 59 -30.08 12.08 -4.52
N MET A 60 -28.86 12.28 -5.03
CA MET A 60 -28.63 13.18 -6.17
C MET A 60 -29.05 12.58 -7.51
N GLY A 61 -29.04 11.25 -7.66
CA GLY A 61 -29.50 10.62 -8.91
C GLY A 61 -30.97 10.89 -9.22
N ALA A 62 -31.83 11.10 -8.21
CA ALA A 62 -33.21 11.52 -8.43
C ALA A 62 -33.34 12.98 -8.93
N LEU A 63 -32.35 13.83 -8.63
CA LEU A 63 -32.32 15.25 -9.02
C LEU A 63 -31.64 15.46 -10.38
N VAL A 64 -30.56 14.73 -10.65
CA VAL A 64 -29.76 14.84 -11.88
C VAL A 64 -30.31 13.95 -12.99
N GLY A 65 -30.87 12.78 -12.66
CA GLY A 65 -31.40 11.82 -13.62
C GLY A 65 -30.32 11.16 -14.47
N SER A 66 -30.29 11.51 -15.76
CA SER A 66 -29.43 10.87 -16.76
C SER A 66 -28.33 11.82 -17.26
N VAL A 67 -27.12 11.29 -17.39
CA VAL A 67 -25.94 12.02 -17.87
C VAL A 67 -25.48 11.39 -19.20
N PRO A 68 -25.02 12.16 -20.20
CA PRO A 68 -24.43 11.60 -21.40
C PRO A 68 -23.17 10.80 -21.04
N GLY A 69 -23.19 9.50 -21.33
CA GLY A 69 -22.06 8.60 -21.12
C GLY A 69 -20.98 8.73 -22.20
N PRO A 70 -19.88 7.97 -22.08
CA PRO A 70 -18.75 8.00 -23.02
C PRO A 70 -19.15 7.71 -24.47
N ASP A 71 -20.15 6.85 -24.67
CA ASP A 71 -20.70 6.46 -25.97
C ASP A 71 -21.88 7.33 -26.43
N GLY A 72 -22.12 8.46 -25.74
CA GLY A 72 -23.26 9.36 -26.01
C GLY A 72 -24.63 8.83 -25.55
N ARG A 73 -24.71 7.59 -25.07
CA ARG A 73 -25.94 7.02 -24.48
C ARG A 73 -26.17 7.58 -23.07
N PRO A 74 -27.43 7.84 -22.68
CA PRO A 74 -27.73 8.28 -21.32
C PRO A 74 -27.41 7.16 -20.32
N ILE A 75 -26.62 7.50 -19.30
CA ILE A 75 -26.31 6.63 -18.16
C ILE A 75 -26.82 7.29 -16.87
N SER A 76 -27.12 6.47 -15.85
CA SER A 76 -27.50 7.02 -14.55
C SER A 76 -26.32 7.75 -13.89
N TYR A 77 -26.62 8.78 -13.10
CA TYR A 77 -25.59 9.50 -12.33
C TYR A 77 -24.74 8.56 -11.45
N ALA A 78 -25.35 7.51 -10.90
CA ALA A 78 -24.64 6.49 -10.13
C ALA A 78 -23.56 5.77 -10.97
N MET A 79 -23.88 5.38 -12.21
CA MET A 79 -22.91 4.73 -13.11
C MET A 79 -21.80 5.67 -13.58
N TYR A 80 -22.09 6.98 -13.62
CA TYR A 80 -21.11 8.00 -13.96
C TYR A 80 -20.05 8.19 -12.85
N ILE A 81 -20.47 8.21 -11.58
CA ILE A 81 -19.56 8.44 -10.44
C ILE A 81 -18.88 7.17 -9.92
N ALA A 82 -19.46 5.99 -10.18
CA ALA A 82 -18.95 4.72 -9.66
C ALA A 82 -17.46 4.45 -9.96
N PRO A 83 -16.95 4.70 -11.19
CA PRO A 83 -15.54 4.45 -11.49
C PRO A 83 -14.60 5.38 -10.72
N ALA A 84 -14.99 6.65 -10.53
CA ALA A 84 -14.19 7.62 -9.79
C ALA A 84 -14.09 7.26 -8.30
N LEU A 85 -15.20 6.80 -7.71
CA LEU A 85 -15.21 6.32 -6.33
C LEU A 85 -14.34 5.07 -6.17
N LEU A 86 -14.45 4.12 -7.10
CA LEU A 86 -13.62 2.91 -7.10
C LEU A 86 -12.12 3.23 -7.20
N ALA A 87 -11.75 4.14 -8.11
CA ALA A 87 -10.36 4.60 -8.25
C ALA A 87 -9.85 5.28 -6.97
N THR A 88 -10.67 6.15 -6.36
CA THR A 88 -10.32 6.86 -5.13
C THR A 88 -10.09 5.88 -3.97
N SER A 89 -10.94 4.88 -3.82
CA SER A 89 -10.81 3.88 -2.75
C SER A 89 -9.59 2.99 -2.93
N ALA A 90 -9.29 2.57 -4.17
CA ALA A 90 -8.07 1.84 -4.47
C ALA A 90 -6.82 2.67 -4.15
N MET A 91 -6.81 3.96 -4.53
CA MET A 91 -5.72 4.88 -4.22
C MET A 91 -5.53 5.07 -2.72
N ASN A 92 -6.62 5.29 -1.98
CA ASN A 92 -6.56 5.45 -0.52
C ASN A 92 -5.99 4.19 0.14
N GLY A 93 -6.45 3.00 -0.25
CA GLY A 93 -5.91 1.73 0.24
C GLY A 93 -4.40 1.59 0.00
N ALA A 94 -3.94 1.90 -1.22
CA ALA A 94 -2.52 1.86 -1.56
C ALA A 94 -1.68 2.85 -0.73
N ILE A 95 -2.17 4.07 -0.48
CA ILE A 95 -1.50 5.06 0.37
C ILE A 95 -1.41 4.58 1.82
N TYR A 96 -2.51 4.02 2.34
CA TYR A 96 -2.53 3.51 3.72
C TYR A 96 -1.48 2.43 3.93
N ASP A 97 -1.29 1.54 2.96
CA ASP A 97 -0.32 0.45 3.12
C ASP A 97 1.12 0.87 2.77
N SER A 98 1.34 1.59 1.67
CA SER A 98 2.68 1.94 1.20
C SER A 98 3.35 3.07 1.99
N VAL A 99 2.57 3.98 2.57
CA VAL A 99 3.09 5.17 3.26
C VAL A 99 2.80 5.12 4.74
N ASN A 100 1.51 5.10 5.11
CA ASN A 100 1.11 5.28 6.51
C ASN A 100 1.53 4.08 7.36
N ASN A 101 1.27 2.85 6.90
CA ASN A 101 1.62 1.63 7.59
C ASN A 101 3.15 1.49 7.74
N VAL A 102 3.92 1.70 6.67
CA VAL A 102 5.39 1.66 6.69
C VAL A 102 5.97 2.71 7.61
N PHE A 103 5.48 3.96 7.54
CA PHE A 103 5.92 5.04 8.42
C PHE A 103 5.60 4.73 9.88
N PHE A 104 4.44 4.17 10.16
CA PHE A 104 4.05 3.81 11.53
C PHE A 104 4.89 2.68 12.10
N LYS A 105 5.18 1.65 11.28
CA LYS A 105 6.11 0.56 11.59
C LYS A 105 7.51 1.06 11.90
N LEU A 106 7.99 2.06 11.15
CA LEU A 106 9.31 2.65 11.31
C LEU A 106 9.38 3.59 12.53
N ARG A 107 8.49 4.58 12.63
CA ARG A 107 8.66 5.72 13.53
C ARG A 107 8.05 5.52 14.91
N TYR A 108 6.88 4.87 14.98
CA TYR A 108 6.08 4.80 16.20
C TYR A 108 6.19 3.44 16.88
N SER A 109 5.84 2.37 16.16
CA SER A 109 5.92 1.02 16.73
C SER A 109 7.35 0.45 16.77
N LYS A 110 8.31 1.11 16.10
CA LYS A 110 9.73 0.72 16.03
C LYS A 110 9.94 -0.75 15.66
N LEU A 111 9.03 -1.27 14.86
CA LEU A 111 8.96 -2.67 14.53
C LEU A 111 10.22 -3.11 13.75
N TYR A 112 10.72 -2.25 12.87
CA TYR A 112 11.95 -2.53 12.12
C TYR A 112 13.19 -2.53 13.00
N GLU A 113 13.27 -1.67 14.03
CA GLU A 113 14.34 -1.72 15.03
C GLU A 113 14.32 -3.06 15.78
N GLY A 114 13.14 -3.54 16.17
CA GLY A 114 12.99 -4.84 16.81
C GLY A 114 13.37 -6.02 15.91
N MET A 115 13.03 -5.97 14.62
CA MET A 115 13.46 -7.00 13.66
C MET A 115 14.98 -7.02 13.49
N LEU A 116 15.64 -5.85 13.47
CA LEU A 116 17.09 -5.74 13.34
C LEU A 116 17.86 -6.20 14.59
N GLN A 117 17.19 -6.39 15.73
CA GLN A 117 17.78 -7.04 16.91
C GLN A 117 17.81 -8.57 16.80
N THR A 118 17.19 -9.14 15.76
CA THR A 118 17.21 -10.58 15.46
C THR A 118 18.25 -10.90 14.37
N SER A 119 18.36 -12.16 13.94
CA SER A 119 19.27 -12.58 12.85
C SER A 119 18.83 -12.12 11.44
N LEU A 120 18.09 -11.00 11.33
CA LEU A 120 17.62 -10.44 10.06
C LEU A 120 18.50 -9.25 9.64
N GLY A 121 18.85 -9.19 8.36
CA GLY A 121 19.53 -8.05 7.78
C GLY A 121 18.55 -6.92 7.37
N PRO A 122 19.01 -5.66 7.26
CA PRO A 122 18.19 -4.56 6.76
C PRO A 122 17.57 -4.82 5.39
N LEU A 123 18.27 -5.53 4.50
CA LEU A 123 17.77 -5.87 3.18
C LEU A 123 16.67 -6.94 3.24
N ASP A 124 16.71 -7.86 4.20
CA ASP A 124 15.64 -8.85 4.40
C ASP A 124 14.33 -8.18 4.79
N VAL A 125 14.39 -7.20 5.69
CA VAL A 125 13.23 -6.42 6.14
C VAL A 125 12.68 -5.57 5.00
N ALA A 126 13.55 -4.87 4.26
CA ALA A 126 13.13 -4.05 3.15
C ALA A 126 12.46 -4.88 2.03
N LEU A 127 13.06 -6.00 1.63
CA LEU A 127 12.49 -6.88 0.61
C LEU A 127 11.16 -7.49 1.06
N GLY A 128 11.06 -7.87 2.33
CA GLY A 128 9.82 -8.39 2.90
C GLY A 128 8.68 -7.38 2.89
N GLU A 129 8.92 -6.15 3.35
CA GLU A 129 7.90 -5.10 3.37
C GLU A 129 7.56 -4.59 1.95
N ILE A 130 8.52 -4.52 1.02
CA ILE A 130 8.26 -4.19 -0.39
C ILE A 130 7.36 -5.25 -1.02
N PHE A 131 7.64 -6.53 -0.78
CA PHE A 131 6.80 -7.61 -1.27
C PHE A 131 5.38 -7.52 -0.70
N MET A 132 5.25 -7.25 0.60
CA MET A 132 3.94 -7.11 1.25
C MET A 132 3.15 -5.92 0.72
N ALA A 133 3.80 -4.81 0.36
CA ALA A 133 3.11 -3.62 -0.19
C ALA A 133 2.72 -3.76 -1.67
N LEU A 134 3.36 -4.66 -2.40
CA LEU A 134 3.03 -4.98 -3.80
C LEU A 134 1.88 -5.98 -3.94
N PHE A 135 1.58 -6.72 -2.88
CA PHE A 135 0.57 -7.76 -2.84
C PHE A 135 -0.77 -7.21 -2.38
#